data_AF-A0A938SXZ6-F1
#
_entry.id   AF-A0A938SXZ6-F1
#
_cell.length_a   1.000
_cell.length_b   1.000
_cell.length_c   1.000
_cell.angle_alpha   90.00
_cell.angle_beta   90.00
_cell.angle_gamma   90.00
#
_symmetry.space_group_name_H-M   'P 1'
#
loop_
_entity.id
_entity.type
_entity.pdbx_description
1 polymer ?
#
loop_
_entity_poly.entity_id
_entity_poly.type
_entity_poly.pdbx_seq_one_letter_code
_entity_poly.pdbx_strand_id
1 'polypeptide(L)'
;MGEGRPLSMGGTGDSIQKPRFPSLSKTIHYLVVGLLVAGGVAYWALKPPVLNPMADAGAAEAMALVQTHQARNAPTLLQALTQRVQTIAARGQGVRLGEWTVEAQKGRSQGYVVKVFVREEGTIGQWFEREYVWQVDVGKKSVVPISMPAEDLMPFGEAGPLTQGDKPPTR
;
A
#
# COMPACT_ATOMS: atom_id res chain seq x y z
N MET A 1 5.52 79.41 -40.81
CA MET A 1 5.87 79.48 -42.25
C MET A 1 7.02 78.51 -42.47
N GLY A 2 6.89 77.54 -43.38
CA GLY A 2 7.99 76.65 -43.79
C GLY A 2 7.63 75.16 -43.75
N GLU A 3 7.12 74.66 -44.86
CA GLU A 3 6.79 73.26 -45.19
C GLU A 3 8.02 72.33 -45.20
N GLY A 4 7.75 71.02 -45.22
CA GLY A 4 8.67 70.09 -45.86
C GLY A 4 8.66 68.67 -45.30
N ARG A 5 7.76 67.82 -45.78
CA ARG A 5 8.07 66.38 -45.88
C ARG A 5 8.92 66.17 -47.14
N PRO A 6 10.00 65.39 -47.05
CA PRO A 6 10.47 64.62 -48.19
C PRO A 6 10.26 63.11 -47.96
N LEU A 7 9.66 62.49 -48.98
CA LEU A 7 9.71 61.06 -49.25
C LEU A 7 11.15 60.67 -49.62
N SER A 8 11.59 59.45 -49.28
CA SER A 8 12.14 58.46 -50.24
C SER A 8 13.12 57.48 -49.59
N MET A 9 13.24 56.33 -50.27
CA MET A 9 14.16 55.19 -50.14
C MET A 9 13.79 54.20 -49.03
N GLY A 10 13.49 52.93 -49.34
CA GLY A 10 14.13 52.08 -50.34
C GLY A 10 15.05 51.12 -49.58
N GLY A 11 14.57 49.91 -49.33
CA GLY A 11 15.29 48.92 -48.53
C GLY A 11 14.78 47.52 -48.81
N THR A 12 15.15 46.99 -49.97
CA THR A 12 15.03 45.58 -50.32
C THR A 12 15.99 44.79 -49.43
N GLY A 13 15.45 44.10 -48.43
CA GLY A 13 16.18 43.14 -47.60
C GLY A 13 15.48 41.80 -47.68
N ASP A 14 15.80 41.03 -48.72
CA ASP A 14 15.32 39.66 -48.89
C ASP A 14 16.00 38.77 -47.82
N SER A 15 15.34 38.60 -46.69
CA SER A 15 15.82 37.77 -45.60
C SER A 15 15.55 36.29 -45.91
N ILE A 16 16.58 35.60 -46.41
CA ILE A 16 16.66 34.14 -46.48
C ILE A 16 16.33 33.56 -45.09
N GLN A 17 15.13 33.01 -44.92
CA GLN A 17 14.76 32.28 -43.70
C GLN A 17 15.51 30.94 -43.66
N LYS A 18 16.48 30.81 -42.75
CA LYS A 18 17.01 29.49 -42.37
C LYS A 18 15.92 28.72 -41.59
N PRO A 19 15.64 27.45 -41.91
CA PRO A 19 14.72 26.64 -41.14
C PRO A 19 15.22 26.52 -39.71
N ARG A 20 14.44 27.05 -38.76
CA ARG A 20 14.70 26.98 -37.32
C ARG A 20 14.46 25.54 -36.87
N PHE A 21 15.52 24.73 -36.84
CA PHE A 21 15.46 23.42 -36.20
C PHE A 21 14.91 23.60 -34.78
N PRO A 22 13.88 22.84 -34.36
CA PRO A 22 13.36 22.92 -33.01
C PRO A 22 14.52 22.68 -32.05
N SER A 23 14.72 23.59 -31.10
CA SER A 23 15.84 23.53 -30.16
C SER A 23 15.87 22.16 -29.51
N LEU A 24 16.95 21.42 -29.72
CA LEU A 24 17.16 20.04 -29.25
C LEU A 24 16.75 19.85 -27.78
N SER A 25 16.92 20.89 -26.97
CA SER A 25 16.44 20.97 -25.58
C SER A 25 14.94 20.73 -25.41
N LYS A 26 14.10 21.29 -26.29
CA LYS A 26 12.64 21.10 -26.26
C LYS A 26 12.27 19.66 -26.61
N THR A 27 12.94 19.06 -27.59
CA THR A 27 12.72 17.67 -27.97
C THR A 27 13.07 16.72 -26.83
N ILE A 28 14.24 16.91 -26.21
CA ILE A 28 14.66 16.12 -25.04
C ILE A 28 13.69 16.35 -23.87
N HIS A 29 13.27 17.58 -23.62
CA HIS A 29 12.34 17.90 -22.55
C HIS A 29 11.01 17.16 -22.71
N TYR A 30 10.41 17.17 -23.92
CA TYR A 30 9.17 16.44 -24.17
C TYR A 30 9.34 14.92 -24.05
N LEU A 31 10.48 14.37 -24.44
CA LEU A 31 10.77 12.94 -24.26
C LEU A 31 10.86 12.56 -22.78
N VAL A 32 11.55 13.37 -21.97
CA VAL A 32 11.67 13.15 -20.52
C VAL A 32 10.32 13.29 -19.83
N VAL A 33 9.55 14.33 -20.16
CA VAL A 33 8.19 14.52 -19.63
C VAL A 33 7.29 13.35 -20.03
N GLY A 34 7.35 12.92 -21.29
CA GLY A 34 6.60 11.75 -21.76
C GLY A 34 6.95 10.47 -21.01
N LEU A 35 8.24 10.24 -20.75
CA LEU A 35 8.71 9.09 -19.97
C LEU A 35 8.22 9.15 -18.51
N LEU A 36 8.28 10.33 -17.88
CA LEU A 36 7.79 10.53 -16.51
C LEU A 36 6.28 10.32 -16.39
N VAL A 37 5.51 10.84 -17.35
CA VAL A 37 4.06 10.63 -17.40
C VAL A 37 3.74 9.16 -17.61
N ALA A 38 4.39 8.50 -18.58
CA ALA A 38 4.19 7.08 -18.83
C ALA A 38 4.59 6.21 -17.62
N GLY A 39 5.71 6.52 -16.98
CA GLY A 39 6.16 5.86 -15.76
C GLY A 39 5.18 6.09 -14.59
N GLY A 40 4.66 7.30 -14.43
CA GLY A 40 3.65 7.62 -13.43
C GLY A 40 2.34 6.87 -13.65
N VAL A 41 1.86 6.80 -14.90
CA VAL A 41 0.65 6.04 -15.25
C VAL A 41 0.86 4.54 -15.05
N ALA A 42 2.00 4.00 -15.47
CA ALA A 42 2.34 2.60 -15.26
C ALA A 42 2.42 2.26 -13.76
N TYR A 43 3.06 3.14 -12.97
CA TYR A 43 3.12 2.99 -11.52
C TYR A 43 1.74 3.04 -10.87
N TRP A 44 0.87 3.95 -11.31
CA TRP A 44 -0.50 4.04 -10.82
C TRP A 44 -1.32 2.78 -11.15
N ALA A 45 -1.17 2.24 -12.36
CA ALA A 45 -1.86 1.02 -12.80
C ALA A 45 -1.36 -0.24 -12.08
N LEU A 46 -0.07 -0.30 -11.72
CA LEU A 46 0.56 -1.43 -11.03
C LEU A 46 0.45 -1.33 -9.50
N LYS A 47 0.03 -0.19 -8.96
CA LYS A 47 -0.11 -0.02 -7.51
C LYS A 47 -1.13 -1.06 -7.01
N PRO A 48 -0.75 -1.94 -6.06
CA PRO A 48 -1.74 -2.79 -5.43
C PRO A 48 -2.83 -1.88 -4.84
N PRO A 49 -4.12 -2.25 -4.91
CA PRO A 49 -5.19 -1.45 -4.34
C PRO A 49 -5.04 -1.45 -2.82
N VAL A 50 -4.21 -0.56 -2.31
CA VAL A 50 -4.20 -0.16 -0.92
C VAL A 50 -5.45 0.68 -0.77
N LEU A 51 -6.52 0.04 -0.32
CA LEU A 51 -7.83 0.66 -0.18
C LEU A 51 -7.70 1.80 0.83
N ASN A 52 -8.05 3.03 0.42
CA ASN A 52 -8.19 4.13 1.36
C ASN A 52 -9.28 3.74 2.37
N PRO A 53 -8.99 3.65 3.68
CA PRO A 53 -9.99 3.29 4.69
C PRO A 53 -11.14 4.32 4.79
N MET A 54 -10.95 5.53 4.25
CA MET A 54 -11.97 6.58 4.18
C MET A 54 -12.92 6.42 2.97
N ALA A 55 -12.57 5.58 2.00
CA ALA A 55 -13.38 5.29 0.81
C ALA A 55 -14.25 4.03 0.96
N ASP A 56 -13.97 3.19 1.96
CA ASP A 56 -14.72 1.97 2.24
C ASP A 56 -14.93 1.80 3.76
N ALA A 57 -16.15 2.13 4.22
CA ALA A 57 -16.53 2.00 5.63
C ALA A 57 -16.41 0.56 6.15
N GLY A 58 -16.61 -0.45 5.29
CA GLY A 58 -16.46 -1.86 5.66
C GLY A 58 -15.01 -2.24 5.93
N ALA A 59 -14.04 -1.63 5.23
CA ALA A 59 -12.63 -1.85 5.49
C ALA A 59 -12.19 -1.29 6.85
N ALA A 60 -12.71 -0.11 7.22
CA ALA A 60 -12.47 0.49 8.55
C ALA A 60 -13.10 -0.34 9.67
N GLU A 61 -14.34 -0.81 9.46
CA GLU A 61 -15.02 -1.70 10.41
C GLU A 61 -14.26 -3.03 10.56
N ALA A 62 -13.80 -3.63 9.46
CA ALA A 62 -13.00 -4.85 9.51
C ALA A 62 -11.70 -4.66 10.30
N MET A 63 -11.00 -3.54 10.10
CA MET A 63 -9.80 -3.21 10.88
C MET A 63 -10.12 -3.10 12.37
N ALA A 64 -11.20 -2.39 12.71
CA ALA A 64 -11.63 -2.19 14.09
C ALA A 64 -12.03 -3.52 14.74
N LEU A 65 -12.75 -4.39 14.02
CA LEU A 65 -13.12 -5.72 14.50
C LEU A 65 -11.89 -6.53 14.88
N VAL A 66 -10.84 -6.55 14.05
CA VAL A 66 -9.59 -7.27 14.39
C VAL A 66 -8.89 -6.62 15.57
N GLN A 67 -8.70 -5.30 15.57
CA GLN A 67 -7.97 -4.62 16.64
C GLN A 67 -8.64 -4.74 18.02
N THR A 68 -9.97 -4.86 18.05
CA THR A 68 -10.77 -4.98 19.28
C THR A 68 -11.18 -6.41 19.60
N HIS A 69 -10.87 -7.37 18.73
CA HIS A 69 -11.14 -8.78 18.98
C HIS A 69 -10.39 -9.28 20.21
N GLN A 70 -11.00 -10.17 20.99
CA GLN A 70 -10.33 -10.76 22.15
C GLN A 70 -9.07 -11.52 21.72
N ALA A 71 -8.04 -11.45 22.55
CA ALA A 71 -6.81 -12.21 22.37
C ALA A 71 -6.64 -13.23 23.49
N ARG A 72 -5.74 -14.19 23.28
CA ARG A 72 -5.44 -15.26 24.24
C ARG A 72 -4.88 -14.73 25.56
N ASN A 73 -3.92 -13.80 25.47
CA ASN A 73 -3.13 -13.33 26.61
C ASN A 73 -3.32 -11.84 26.90
N ALA A 74 -4.26 -11.19 26.23
CA ALA A 74 -4.55 -9.77 26.39
C ALA A 74 -6.03 -9.49 26.11
N PRO A 75 -6.58 -8.37 26.60
CA PRO A 75 -7.95 -7.96 26.31
C PRO A 75 -8.28 -7.85 24.82
N THR A 76 -7.33 -7.40 24.00
CA THR A 76 -7.51 -7.29 22.54
C THR A 76 -6.29 -7.74 21.74
N LEU A 77 -6.48 -8.09 20.47
CA LEU A 77 -5.39 -8.46 19.54
C LEU A 77 -4.38 -7.31 19.38
N LEU A 78 -4.84 -6.06 19.31
CA LEU A 78 -3.95 -4.90 19.26
C LEU A 78 -3.06 -4.81 20.50
N GLN A 79 -3.64 -5.05 21.68
CA GLN A 79 -2.91 -5.03 22.93
C GLN A 79 -1.92 -6.21 23.03
N ALA A 80 -2.31 -7.40 22.58
CA ALA A 80 -1.42 -8.56 22.53
C ALA A 80 -0.19 -8.32 21.65
N LEU A 81 -0.38 -7.74 20.46
CA LEU A 81 0.72 -7.36 19.57
C LEU A 81 1.63 -6.31 20.19
N THR A 82 1.05 -5.29 20.81
CA THR A 82 1.81 -4.21 21.45
C THR A 82 2.65 -4.76 22.61
N GLN A 83 2.07 -5.61 23.46
CA GLN A 83 2.80 -6.27 24.55
C GLN A 83 3.92 -7.17 24.05
N ARG A 84 3.69 -7.90 22.95
CA ARG A 84 4.74 -8.72 22.31
C ARG A 84 5.91 -7.86 21.85
N VAL A 85 5.63 -6.79 21.12
CA VAL A 85 6.66 -5.84 20.66
C VAL A 85 7.42 -5.25 21.84
N GLN A 86 6.72 -4.81 22.89
CA GLN A 86 7.35 -4.30 24.11
C GLN A 86 8.22 -5.35 24.80
N THR A 87 7.78 -6.61 24.85
CA THR A 87 8.53 -7.71 25.46
C THR A 87 9.84 -7.99 24.69
N ILE A 88 9.80 -7.93 23.36
CA ILE A 88 11.00 -8.10 22.52
C ILE A 88 11.95 -6.92 22.70
N ALA A 89 11.43 -5.69 22.67
CA ALA A 89 12.22 -4.48 22.90
C ALA A 89 12.88 -4.48 24.29
N ALA A 90 12.17 -4.93 25.33
CA ALA A 90 12.69 -5.01 26.69
C ALA A 90 13.84 -6.02 26.85
N ARG A 91 13.97 -6.99 25.93
CA ARG A 91 15.11 -7.92 25.86
C ARG A 91 16.33 -7.31 25.17
N GLY A 92 16.25 -6.05 24.73
CA GLY A 92 17.30 -5.38 23.96
C GLY A 92 17.37 -5.80 22.50
N GLN A 93 16.35 -6.49 21.99
CA GLN A 93 16.28 -6.92 20.59
C GLN A 93 15.56 -5.86 19.74
N GLY A 94 16.05 -5.60 18.53
CA GLY A 94 15.37 -4.76 17.56
C GLY A 94 13.98 -5.32 17.23
N VAL A 95 12.96 -4.45 17.25
CA VAL A 95 11.61 -4.83 16.85
C VAL A 95 10.89 -3.65 16.23
N ARG A 96 10.10 -3.91 15.18
CA ARG A 96 9.28 -2.91 14.50
C ARG A 96 7.91 -3.50 14.19
N LEU A 97 6.87 -2.79 14.61
CA LEU A 97 5.50 -3.04 14.17
C LEU A 97 5.27 -2.27 12.87
N GLY A 98 4.87 -2.98 11.82
CA GLY A 98 4.47 -2.39 10.55
C GLY A 98 3.07 -1.77 10.63
N GLU A 99 2.65 -1.17 9.52
CA GLU A 99 1.31 -0.59 9.41
C GLU A 99 0.25 -1.69 9.30
N TRP A 100 -0.91 -1.42 9.87
CA TRP A 100 -2.10 -2.25 9.67
C TRP A 100 -2.68 -1.96 8.29
N THR A 101 -2.91 -3.01 7.50
CA THR A 101 -3.51 -2.90 6.18
C THR A 101 -4.77 -3.74 6.09
N VAL A 102 -5.71 -3.30 5.24
CA VAL A 102 -6.94 -4.03 4.97
C VAL A 102 -7.13 -4.14 3.46
N GLU A 103 -7.43 -5.34 3.01
CA GLU A 103 -7.70 -5.67 1.63
C GLU A 103 -9.09 -6.29 1.52
N ALA A 104 -9.88 -5.87 0.53
CA ALA A 104 -11.12 -6.56 0.20
C ALA A 104 -10.78 -7.94 -0.39
N GLN A 105 -11.45 -8.99 0.09
CA GLN A 105 -11.27 -10.35 -0.43
C GLN A 105 -11.84 -10.41 -1.85
N LYS A 106 -10.98 -10.72 -2.83
CA LYS A 106 -11.42 -10.90 -4.23
C LYS A 106 -12.17 -12.23 -4.35
N GLY A 107 -13.49 -12.21 -4.59
CA GLY A 107 -14.29 -13.43 -4.76
C GLY A 107 -15.80 -13.24 -4.54
N ARG A 108 -16.54 -14.36 -4.42
CA ARG A 108 -18.01 -14.36 -4.19
C ARG A 108 -18.43 -14.02 -2.75
N SER A 109 -17.52 -14.06 -1.79
CA SER A 109 -17.78 -13.74 -0.38
C SER A 109 -17.35 -12.31 -0.11
N GLN A 110 -18.29 -11.46 0.34
CA GLN A 110 -17.97 -10.15 0.89
C GLN A 110 -17.23 -10.34 2.21
N GLY A 111 -15.91 -10.21 2.18
CA GLY A 111 -15.04 -10.34 3.34
C GLY A 111 -13.81 -9.45 3.17
N TYR A 112 -13.16 -9.14 4.27
CA TYR A 112 -11.95 -8.35 4.31
C TYR A 112 -10.82 -9.19 4.86
N VAL A 113 -9.59 -8.88 4.46
CA VAL A 113 -8.37 -9.47 5.01
C VAL A 113 -7.60 -8.35 5.68
N VAL A 114 -7.35 -8.50 6.96
CA VAL A 114 -6.57 -7.54 7.76
C VAL A 114 -5.19 -8.14 7.98
N LYS A 115 -4.15 -7.33 7.74
CA LYS A 115 -2.75 -7.74 7.84
C LYS A 115 -1.96 -6.77 8.70
N VAL A 116 -0.95 -7.29 9.39
CA VAL A 116 0.10 -6.49 10.00
C VAL A 116 1.41 -7.28 10.02
N PHE A 117 2.51 -6.60 9.76
CA PHE A 117 3.84 -7.20 9.79
C PHE A 117 4.54 -6.84 11.11
N VAL A 118 5.22 -7.80 11.73
CA VAL A 118 6.14 -7.55 12.84
C VAL A 118 7.53 -7.99 12.42
N ARG A 119 8.47 -7.05 12.43
CA ARG A 119 9.87 -7.33 12.16
C ARG A 119 10.61 -7.49 13.48
N GLU A 120 11.24 -8.63 13.71
CA GLU A 120 11.91 -9.01 14.95
C GLU A 120 13.39 -9.31 14.64
N GLU A 121 14.31 -8.78 15.45
CA GLU A 121 15.72 -9.12 15.40
C GLU A 121 15.98 -10.40 16.21
N GLY A 122 16.47 -11.43 15.54
CA GLY A 122 16.90 -12.68 16.15
C GLY A 122 18.19 -12.54 16.96
N THR A 123 18.50 -13.57 17.73
CA THR A 123 19.64 -13.58 18.68
C THR A 123 21.02 -13.41 18.02
N ILE A 124 21.15 -13.70 16.73
CA ILE A 124 22.40 -13.57 15.96
C ILE A 124 22.38 -12.37 14.99
N GLY A 125 21.53 -11.36 15.25
CA GLY A 125 21.44 -10.13 14.43
C GLY A 125 20.70 -10.28 13.10
N GLN A 126 20.06 -11.43 12.87
CA GLN A 126 19.23 -11.71 11.69
C GLN A 126 17.83 -11.10 11.86
N TRP A 127 17.28 -10.50 10.81
CA TRP A 127 15.93 -9.93 10.86
C TRP A 127 14.89 -10.92 10.34
N PHE A 128 13.87 -11.19 11.15
CA PHE A 128 12.71 -11.99 10.78
C PHE A 128 11.50 -11.10 10.58
N GLU A 129 10.71 -11.41 9.57
CA GLU A 129 9.42 -10.78 9.34
C GLU A 129 8.33 -11.81 9.62
N ARG A 130 7.35 -11.42 10.43
CA ARG A 130 6.18 -12.24 10.77
C ARG A 130 4.93 -11.53 10.30
N GLU A 131 4.21 -12.15 9.40
CA GLU A 131 2.93 -11.64 8.91
C GLU A 131 1.78 -12.23 9.72
N TYR A 132 0.97 -11.35 10.30
CA TYR A 132 -0.25 -11.69 11.00
C TYR A 132 -1.42 -11.37 10.09
N VAL A 133 -2.23 -12.37 9.79
CA VAL A 133 -3.32 -12.25 8.82
C VAL A 133 -4.61 -12.80 9.41
N TRP A 134 -5.68 -12.00 9.31
CA TRP A 134 -7.03 -12.41 9.68
C TRP A 134 -7.99 -12.19 8.52
N GLN A 135 -8.88 -13.15 8.31
CA GLN A 135 -10.06 -12.98 7.48
C GLN A 135 -11.20 -12.46 8.35
N VAL A 136 -11.93 -11.46 7.85
CA VAL A 136 -13.00 -10.78 8.55
C VAL A 136 -14.27 -10.82 7.72
N ASP A 137 -15.34 -11.35 8.31
CA ASP A 137 -16.70 -11.24 7.78
C ASP A 137 -17.40 -10.14 8.61
N VAL A 138 -17.51 -8.94 8.03
CA VAL A 138 -18.09 -7.77 8.70
C VAL A 138 -19.58 -8.00 9.00
N GLY A 139 -20.32 -8.66 8.10
CA GLY A 139 -21.74 -8.94 8.28
C GLY A 139 -22.02 -9.88 9.45
N LYS A 140 -21.12 -10.86 9.68
CA LYS A 140 -21.21 -11.79 10.82
C LYS A 140 -20.42 -11.36 12.05
N LYS A 141 -19.67 -10.25 11.96
CA LYS A 141 -18.70 -9.81 12.98
C LYS A 141 -17.74 -10.93 13.40
N SER A 142 -17.27 -11.69 12.42
CA SER A 142 -16.40 -12.85 12.64
C SER A 142 -14.97 -12.52 12.22
N VAL A 143 -14.01 -12.91 13.05
CA VAL A 143 -12.58 -12.77 12.81
C VAL A 143 -11.94 -14.15 12.88
N VAL A 144 -11.30 -14.57 11.80
CA VAL A 144 -10.70 -15.89 11.67
C VAL A 144 -9.22 -15.72 11.35
N PRO A 145 -8.29 -16.31 12.14
CA PRO A 145 -6.88 -16.25 11.81
C PRO A 145 -6.62 -17.06 10.54
N ILE A 146 -5.84 -16.51 9.62
CA ILE A 146 -5.39 -17.23 8.43
C ILE A 146 -3.86 -17.37 8.31
N SER A 147 -3.11 -16.92 9.31
CA SER A 147 -1.68 -17.21 9.44
C SER A 147 -1.38 -17.79 10.83
N MET A 148 -0.33 -18.64 10.94
CA MET A 148 0.06 -19.24 12.22
C MET A 148 0.34 -18.18 13.31
N PRO A 149 1.07 -17.08 13.04
CA PRO A 149 1.27 -16.05 14.07
C PRO A 149 -0.03 -15.39 14.54
N ALA A 150 -1.03 -15.25 13.66
CA ALA A 150 -2.35 -14.74 14.02
C ALA A 150 -3.13 -15.74 14.89
N GLU A 151 -3.03 -17.03 14.57
CA GLU A 151 -3.64 -18.11 15.35
C GLU A 151 -3.10 -18.17 16.79
N ASP A 152 -1.79 -17.95 16.97
CA ASP A 152 -1.14 -17.90 18.28
C ASP A 152 -1.71 -16.80 19.20
N LEU A 153 -2.25 -15.73 18.61
CA LEU A 153 -2.85 -14.62 19.36
C LEU A 153 -4.34 -14.83 19.65
N MET A 154 -5.01 -15.71 18.90
CA MET A 154 -6.45 -15.93 19.05
C MET A 154 -6.78 -16.77 20.30
N PRO A 155 -7.97 -16.57 20.90
CA PRO A 155 -8.49 -17.42 21.95
C PRO A 155 -8.53 -18.90 21.52
N PHE A 156 -8.39 -19.81 22.49
CA PHE A 156 -8.44 -21.24 22.20
C PHE A 156 -9.80 -21.62 21.61
N GLY A 157 -9.79 -22.36 20.49
CA GLY A 157 -11.02 -22.83 19.84
C GLY A 157 -11.65 -21.85 18.84
N GLU A 158 -11.15 -20.61 18.73
CA GLU A 158 -11.56 -19.62 17.71
C GLU A 158 -10.59 -19.55 16.52
N ALA A 159 -9.54 -20.36 16.55
CA ALA A 159 -8.79 -20.69 15.35
C ALA A 159 -9.76 -21.35 14.35
N GLY A 160 -10.08 -20.65 13.26
CA GLY A 160 -10.80 -21.27 12.15
C GLY A 160 -10.00 -22.46 11.59
N PRO A 161 -10.60 -23.27 10.71
CA PRO A 161 -10.08 -24.58 10.30
C PRO A 161 -8.82 -24.54 9.41
N LEU A 162 -7.86 -23.67 9.67
CA LEU A 162 -6.53 -23.70 9.03
C LEU A 162 -5.70 -24.94 9.40
N THR A 163 -6.26 -25.89 10.15
CA THR A 163 -5.75 -27.25 10.30
C THR A 163 -6.81 -28.34 10.10
N GLN A 164 -7.89 -28.12 9.35
CA GLN A 164 -8.58 -29.25 8.72
C GLN A 164 -7.98 -29.43 7.34
N GLY A 165 -6.75 -29.97 7.32
CA GLY A 165 -6.17 -30.52 6.11
C GLY A 165 -7.18 -31.43 5.44
N ASP A 166 -7.15 -31.42 4.10
CA ASP A 166 -7.86 -32.34 3.23
C ASP A 166 -8.25 -33.63 3.95
N LYS A 167 -9.52 -33.75 4.35
CA LYS A 167 -10.06 -35.09 4.61
C LYS A 167 -10.12 -35.74 3.22
N PRO A 168 -9.32 -36.78 2.93
CA PRO A 168 -9.55 -37.55 1.72
C PRO A 168 -10.98 -38.09 1.79
N PRO A 169 -11.71 -38.14 0.67
CA PRO A 169 -13.06 -38.68 0.67
C PRO A 169 -12.99 -40.13 1.13
N THR A 170 -13.55 -40.41 2.31
CA THR A 170 -13.89 -41.77 2.73
C THR A 170 -14.93 -42.28 1.75
N ARG A 171 -14.50 -43.21 0.91
CA ARG A 171 -15.38 -44.10 0.14
C ARG A 171 -15.37 -45.47 0.80
#